data_AF-A0A7S2CUH1-F1
#
_entry.id   AF-A0A7S2CUH1-F1
#
_cell.length_a   1.000
_cell.length_b   1.000
_cell.length_c   1.000
_cell.angle_alpha   90.00
_cell.angle_beta   90.00
_cell.angle_gamma   90.00
#
_symmetry.space_group_name_H-M   'P 1'
#
loop_
_entity.id
_entity.type
_entity.pdbx_description
1 polymer ?
#
loop_
_entity_poly.entity_id
_entity_poly.type
_entity_poly.pdbx_seq_one_letter_code
_entity_poly.pdbx_strand_id
1 'polypeptide(L)'
;ELTADRVSMEVVEQLPEALAADIQQFMVGGYLAKVPFFSSCESDDGFLATLATKLSSIIFMTHEEMIAQDELVLHTYFIRHGEALELWGGLLSKPLRRLGP
;
A
#
# COMPACT_ATOMS: atom_id res chain seq x y z
N GLU A 1 24.22 0.43 5.39
CA GLU A 1 22.96 0.04 6.06
C GLU A 1 22.10 -0.71 5.05
N LEU A 2 21.78 -1.97 5.34
CA LEU A 2 20.95 -2.81 4.46
C LEU A 2 19.50 -2.39 4.65
N THR A 3 18.98 -1.60 3.72
CA THR A 3 17.57 -1.21 3.68
C THR A 3 16.70 -2.45 3.49
N ALA A 4 15.76 -2.64 4.40
CA ALA A 4 14.72 -3.68 4.37
C ALA A 4 13.74 -3.58 3.17
N ASP A 5 14.06 -2.76 2.17
CA ASP A 5 13.17 -2.38 1.07
C ASP A 5 13.13 -3.38 -0.10
N ARG A 6 13.87 -4.49 -0.02
CA ARG A 6 13.94 -5.48 -1.12
C ARG A 6 13.68 -6.92 -0.68
N VAL A 7 12.73 -7.12 0.23
CA VAL A 7 12.14 -8.46 0.37
C VAL A 7 11.14 -8.64 -0.77
N SER A 8 11.53 -9.38 -1.80
CA SER A 8 10.62 -9.75 -2.89
C SER A 8 9.51 -10.65 -2.35
N MET A 9 8.25 -10.44 -2.78
CA MET A 9 7.12 -11.28 -2.36
C MET A 9 7.36 -12.77 -2.65
N GLU A 10 8.10 -13.10 -3.72
CA GLU A 10 8.54 -14.47 -4.04
C GLU A 10 9.35 -15.15 -2.92
N VAL A 11 10.09 -14.37 -2.11
CA VAL A 11 10.84 -14.90 -0.96
C VAL A 11 9.87 -15.15 0.20
N VAL A 12 8.90 -14.26 0.40
CA VAL A 12 7.89 -14.36 1.46
C VAL A 12 6.98 -15.57 1.23
N GLU A 13 6.63 -15.87 -0.02
CA GLU A 13 5.80 -17.02 -0.40
C GLU A 13 6.43 -18.38 -0.11
N GLN A 14 7.76 -18.44 0.05
CA GLN A 14 8.49 -19.66 0.41
C GLN A 14 8.61 -19.87 1.92
N LEU A 15 8.19 -18.89 2.72
CA LEU A 15 8.27 -18.95 4.17
C LEU A 15 7.05 -19.65 4.77
N PRO A 16 7.18 -20.23 5.98
CA PRO A 16 6.03 -20.68 6.74
C PRO A 16 5.01 -19.56 6.93
N GLU A 17 3.72 -19.88 6.83
CA GLU A 17 2.61 -18.92 6.85
C GLU A 17 2.69 -17.91 8.00
N ALA A 18 3.00 -18.39 9.21
CA ALA A 18 3.16 -17.52 10.38
C ALA A 18 4.28 -16.47 10.20
N LEU A 19 5.42 -16.87 9.64
CA LEU A 19 6.55 -15.96 9.42
C LEU A 19 6.29 -15.01 8.25
N ALA A 20 5.61 -15.49 7.20
CA ALA A 20 5.17 -14.65 6.09
C ALA A 20 4.20 -13.55 6.57
N ALA A 21 3.24 -13.91 7.42
CA ALA A 21 2.30 -12.97 8.03
C ALA A 21 3.01 -11.93 8.90
N ASP A 22 3.96 -12.34 9.75
CA ASP A 22 4.75 -11.44 10.59
C ASP A 22 5.57 -10.44 9.75
N ILE A 23 6.21 -10.91 8.67
CA ILE A 23 6.97 -10.05 7.76
C ILE A 23 6.06 -9.08 7.03
N GLN A 24 4.90 -9.53 6.53
CA GLN A 24 3.94 -8.62 5.90
C GLN A 24 3.44 -7.58 6.90
N GLN A 25 3.06 -7.99 8.11
CA GLN A 25 2.64 -7.07 9.16
C GLN A 25 3.73 -6.05 9.49
N PHE A 26 5.00 -6.45 9.55
CA PHE A 26 6.11 -5.54 9.74
C PHE A 26 6.27 -4.54 8.58
N MET A 27 6.12 -4.99 7.34
CA MET A 27 6.28 -4.13 6.16
C MET A 27 5.13 -3.14 5.95
N VAL A 28 3.88 -3.55 6.19
CA VAL A 28 2.69 -2.73 5.86
C VAL A 28 1.89 -2.23 7.07
N GLY A 29 2.01 -2.86 8.23
CA GLY A 29 1.19 -2.55 9.41
C GLY A 29 1.32 -1.09 9.87
N GLY A 30 2.54 -0.54 9.82
CA GLY A 30 2.79 0.87 10.16
C GLY A 30 2.12 1.87 9.20
N TYR A 31 1.76 1.47 7.99
CA TYR A 31 1.03 2.33 7.04
C TYR A 31 -0.48 2.25 7.26
N LEU A 32 -1.00 1.06 7.55
CA LEU A 32 -2.42 0.86 7.85
C LEU A 32 -2.85 1.67 9.07
N ALA A 33 -2.04 1.69 10.13
CA ALA A 33 -2.30 2.49 11.33
C ALA A 33 -2.39 4.00 11.07
N LYS A 34 -1.79 4.50 9.97
CA LYS A 34 -1.79 5.93 9.60
C LYS A 34 -2.99 6.33 8.78
N VAL A 35 -3.76 5.39 8.26
CA VAL A 35 -4.97 5.69 7.50
C VAL A 35 -6.03 6.11 8.50
N PRO A 36 -6.56 7.36 8.45
CA PRO A 36 -7.53 7.82 9.45
C PRO A 36 -8.78 6.94 9.53
N PHE A 37 -9.15 6.31 8.41
CA PHE A 37 -10.25 5.35 8.34
C PHE A 37 -10.07 4.14 9.27
N PHE A 38 -8.83 3.70 9.52
CA PHE A 38 -8.53 2.56 10.41
C PHE A 38 -8.17 2.97 11.84
N SER A 39 -8.15 4.26 12.16
CA SER A 39 -7.79 4.75 13.51
C SER A 39 -8.71 4.21 14.62
N SER A 40 -9.99 3.97 14.33
CA SER A 40 -10.93 3.34 15.27
C SER A 40 -10.68 1.84 15.47
N CYS A 41 -9.85 1.23 14.62
CA CYS A 41 -9.50 -0.18 14.66
C CYS A 41 -8.12 -0.42 15.29
N GLU A 42 -7.47 0.62 15.84
CA GLU A 42 -6.16 0.50 16.51
C GLU A 42 -6.17 -0.49 17.70
N SER A 43 -7.34 -0.74 18.30
CA SER A 43 -7.51 -1.73 19.37
C SER A 43 -7.76 -3.16 18.86
N ASP A 44 -7.89 -3.37 17.55
CA ASP A 44 -8.12 -4.68 16.92
C ASP A 44 -6.91 -5.09 16.08
N ASP A 45 -5.88 -5.56 16.80
CA ASP A 45 -4.64 -6.06 16.20
C ASP A 45 -4.88 -7.20 15.20
N GLY A 46 -5.95 -7.99 15.40
CA GLY A 46 -6.30 -9.10 14.53
C GLY A 46 -6.83 -8.64 13.17
N PHE A 47 -7.67 -7.62 13.15
CA PHE A 47 -8.19 -7.03 11.91
C PHE A 47 -7.06 -6.42 11.07
N LEU A 48 -6.21 -5.59 11.68
CA LEU A 48 -5.11 -4.93 10.97
C LEU A 48 -4.08 -5.94 10.47
N ALA A 49 -3.75 -6.96 11.27
CA ALA A 49 -2.88 -8.06 10.83
C ALA A 49 -3.49 -8.83 9.65
N THR A 50 -4.79 -9.12 9.70
CA THR A 50 -5.48 -9.79 8.58
C THR A 50 -5.46 -8.93 7.32
N LEU A 51 -5.74 -7.62 7.45
CA LEU A 51 -5.71 -6.69 6.33
C LEU A 51 -4.30 -6.56 5.74
N ALA A 52 -3.27 -6.53 6.58
CA ALA A 52 -1.87 -6.51 6.14
C ALA A 52 -1.54 -7.71 5.24
N THR A 53 -2.04 -8.91 5.57
CA THR A 53 -1.82 -10.10 4.72
C THR A 53 -2.48 -10.05 3.35
N LYS A 54 -3.40 -9.09 3.12
CA LYS A 54 -4.10 -8.90 1.84
C LYS A 54 -3.52 -7.79 0.98
N LEU A 55 -2.55 -7.03 1.50
CA LEU A 55 -1.93 -5.94 0.76
C LEU A 55 -0.85 -6.47 -0.19
N SER A 56 -0.86 -5.96 -1.42
CA SER A 56 0.19 -6.22 -2.41
C SER A 56 0.90 -4.92 -2.78
N SER A 57 2.23 -4.95 -2.84
CA SER A 57 3.01 -3.81 -3.33
C SER A 57 3.03 -3.80 -4.85
N ILE A 58 2.66 -2.66 -5.45
CA ILE A 58 2.67 -2.44 -6.89
C ILE A 58 3.57 -1.24 -7.17
N ILE A 59 4.39 -1.33 -8.23
CA ILE A 59 5.27 -0.26 -8.67
C ILE A 59 4.72 0.27 -9.99
N PHE A 60 4.55 1.58 -10.07
CA PHE A 60 4.20 2.28 -11.29
C PHE A 60 5.41 3.07 -11.77
N MET A 61 5.63 3.06 -13.08
CA MET A 61 6.67 3.83 -13.74
C MET A 61 6.23 5.28 -13.96
N THR A 62 7.19 6.17 -14.22
CA THR A 62 6.87 7.57 -14.54
C THR A 62 5.99 7.63 -15.79
N HIS A 63 4.91 8.42 -15.71
CA HIS A 63 3.89 8.57 -16.76
C HIS A 63 3.00 7.35 -17.02
N GLU A 64 3.07 6.33 -16.16
CA GLU A 64 2.12 5.22 -16.19
C GLU A 64 0.79 5.65 -15.55
N GLU A 65 -0.32 5.33 -16.22
CA GLU A 65 -1.66 5.60 -15.73
C GLU A 65 -2.07 4.50 -14.74
N MET A 66 -2.39 4.90 -13.50
CA MET A 66 -2.82 3.95 -12.46
C MET A 66 -4.29 3.56 -12.58
N ILE A 67 -5.14 4.54 -12.91
CA ILE A 67 -6.59 4.43 -13.01
C ILE A 67 -7.01 5.35 -14.16
N ALA A 68 -7.76 4.80 -15.13
CA ALA A 68 -8.30 5.58 -16.23
C ALA A 68 -9.68 6.18 -15.90
N GLN A 69 -10.02 7.28 -16.56
CA GLN A 69 -11.39 7.81 -16.50
C GLN A 69 -12.38 6.77 -17.06
N ASP A 70 -13.51 6.61 -16.39
CA ASP A 70 -14.57 5.64 -16.72
C ASP A 70 -14.18 4.16 -16.52
N GLU A 71 -13.06 3.88 -15.86
CA GLU A 71 -12.67 2.53 -15.45
C GLU A 71 -13.38 2.10 -14.16
N LEU A 72 -13.83 0.84 -14.11
CA LEU A 72 -14.33 0.24 -12.89
C LEU A 72 -13.16 -0.09 -11.95
N VAL A 73 -12.96 0.75 -10.94
CA VAL A 73 -11.91 0.54 -9.93
C VAL A 73 -12.37 -0.48 -8.88
N LEU A 74 -11.73 -1.65 -8.87
CA LEU A 74 -12.00 -2.73 -7.92
C LEU A 74 -11.04 -2.75 -6.72
N HIS A 75 -9.96 -1.96 -6.78
CA HIS A 75 -8.90 -1.96 -5.77
C HIS A 75 -8.65 -0.55 -5.24
N THR A 76 -8.37 -0.46 -3.94
CA THR A 76 -7.95 0.79 -3.31
C THR A 76 -6.42 0.82 -3.24
N TYR A 77 -5.84 1.95 -3.62
CA TYR A 77 -4.39 2.14 -3.59
C TYR A 77 -3.96 3.03 -2.44
N PHE A 78 -2.83 2.69 -1.82
CA PHE A 78 -2.15 3.50 -0.83
C PHE A 78 -0.77 3.91 -1.36
N ILE A 79 -0.50 5.21 -1.41
CA ILE A 79 0.79 5.72 -1.89
C ILE A 79 1.81 5.61 -0.76
N ARG A 80 2.66 4.57 -0.82
CA ARG A 80 3.76 4.33 0.12
C ARG A 80 4.96 5.23 -0.15
N HIS A 81 5.40 5.30 -1.40
CA HIS A 81 6.52 6.11 -1.88
C HIS A 81 6.21 6.73 -3.25
N GLY A 82 6.85 7.85 -3.56
CA GLY A 82 6.65 8.57 -4.82
C GLY A 82 5.56 9.64 -4.77
N GLU A 83 5.17 10.12 -5.95
CA GLU A 83 4.15 11.15 -6.15
C GLU A 83 3.20 10.69 -7.25
N ALA A 84 1.91 10.88 -7.04
CA ALA A 84 0.87 10.62 -8.03
C ALA A 84 0.06 11.91 -8.26
N LEU A 85 -0.42 12.08 -9.47
CA LEU A 85 -1.14 13.27 -9.91
C LEU A 85 -2.51 12.85 -10.40
N GLU A 86 -3.54 13.54 -9.92
CA GLU A 86 -4.89 13.37 -10.45
C GLU A 86 -5.08 14.27 -11.67
N LEU A 87 -5.48 13.69 -12.79
CA LEU A 87 -5.74 14.39 -14.05
C LEU A 87 -7.23 14.41 -14.33
N TRP A 88 -7.78 15.58 -14.66
CA TRP A 88 -9.17 15.74 -15.09
C TRP A 88 -9.20 16.41 -16.46
N GLY A 89 -9.75 15.72 -17.47
CA GLY A 89 -9.84 16.25 -18.83
C GLY A 89 -8.48 16.63 -19.43
N GLY A 90 -7.40 15.94 -19.06
CA GLY A 90 -6.03 16.22 -19.51
C GLY A 90 -5.32 17.36 -18.78
N LEU A 91 -5.96 17.99 -17.78
CA LEU A 91 -5.36 19.03 -16.95
C LEU A 91 -5.02 18.50 -15.56
N LEU A 92 -3.90 18.97 -15.01
CA LEU A 92 -3.48 18.68 -13.64
C LEU A 92 -4.49 19.26 -12.65
N SER A 93 -5.15 18.38 -11.89
CA SER A 93 -6.14 18.81 -10.90
C SER A 93 -5.52 18.99 -9.52
N LYS A 94 -4.75 18.00 -9.02
CA LYS A 94 -4.13 18.03 -7.70
C LYS A 94 -3.07 16.94 -7.52
N PRO A 95 -1.97 17.20 -6.78
CA PRO A 95 -1.10 16.12 -6.31
C PRO A 95 -1.79 15.28 -5.23
N LEU A 96 -1.74 13.97 -5.39
CA LEU A 96 -2.20 13.03 -4.37
C LEU A 96 -1.16 12.95 -3.25
N ARG A 97 -1.63 13.06 -2.02
CA ARG A 97 -0.74 13.05 -0.85
C ARG A 97 -0.42 11.63 -0.44
N ARG A 98 0.85 11.42 -0.10
CA ARG A 98 1.33 10.22 0.59
C ARG A 98 0.66 10.12 1.97
N LEU A 99 0.48 8.90 2.45
CA LEU A 99 0.32 8.68 3.89
C LEU A 99 1.66 9.11 4.52
N GLY A 100 1.63 10.06 5.46
CA GLY A 100 2.84 10.71 5.99
C GLY A 100 3.84 9.75 6.66
N PRO A 101 5.08 10.23 6.93
CA PRO A 101 6.03 9.52 7.78
C PRO A 101 5.49 9.30 9.20
#